data_AF-F3B3J7-F1
#
_entry.id   AF-F3B3J7-F1
#
_cell.length_a   1.000
_cell.length_b   1.000
_cell.length_c   1.000
_cell.angle_alpha   90.00
_cell.angle_beta   90.00
_cell.angle_gamma   90.00
#
_symmetry.space_group_name_H-M   'P 1'
#
loop_
_entity.id
_entity.type
_entity.pdbx_description
1 polymer ?
#
loop_
_entity_poly.entity_id
_entity_poly.type
_entity_poly.pdbx_seq_one_letter_code
_entity_poly.pdbx_strand_id
1 'polypeptide(L)'
;METSDILQLVILVALLSASAFFSSAETALMTSNKLKIRNLAENGDKRAGKVLDITANTDKMLSAILIGNNIVNLSASSLSTTLTLKIFGSSLVAIATGILTFLILVFGEITPKNVASKNAEDMALKYIGIISALMVILTPVIYIVNKVAGIVISIFNKNNDDNATVTEDELRAMVEVSHEDGVIEKEEKK
;
A
#
# COMPACT_ATOMS: atom_id res chain seq x y z
N MET A 1 18.17 -3.24 -33.48
CA MET A 1 17.23 -3.77 -32.47
C MET A 1 16.40 -4.82 -33.16
N GLU A 2 16.44 -6.04 -32.64
CA GLU A 2 15.57 -7.11 -33.11
C GLU A 2 14.13 -6.84 -32.65
N THR A 3 13.13 -7.43 -33.30
CA THR A 3 11.72 -7.32 -32.88
C THR A 3 11.52 -7.73 -31.41
N SER A 4 12.35 -8.65 -30.90
CA SER A 4 12.37 -9.03 -29.48
C SER A 4 12.71 -7.87 -28.56
N ASP A 5 13.64 -6.98 -28.95
CA ASP A 5 14.14 -5.92 -28.09
C ASP A 5 13.08 -4.81 -27.94
N ILE A 6 12.37 -4.52 -29.03
CA ILE A 6 11.23 -3.58 -29.03
C ILE A 6 10.11 -4.12 -28.15
N LEU A 7 9.80 -5.42 -28.26
CA LEU A 7 8.80 -6.06 -27.42
C LEU A 7 9.16 -5.98 -25.92
N GLN A 8 10.43 -6.20 -25.58
CA GLN A 8 10.90 -6.08 -24.20
C GLN A 8 10.77 -4.65 -23.66
N LEU A 9 11.05 -3.63 -24.47
CA LEU A 9 10.84 -2.23 -24.08
C LEU A 9 9.35 -1.91 -23.85
N VAL A 10 8.47 -2.41 -24.72
CA VAL A 10 7.01 -2.25 -24.54
C VAL A 10 6.54 -2.90 -23.24
N ILE A 11 7.04 -4.11 -22.94
CA ILE A 11 6.76 -4.80 -21.67
C ILE A 11 7.29 -3.98 -20.49
N LEU A 12 8.47 -3.38 -20.59
CA LEU A 12 9.04 -2.56 -19.51
C LEU A 12 8.18 -1.32 -19.23
N VAL A 13 7.67 -0.65 -20.27
CA VAL A 13 6.75 0.49 -20.11
C VAL A 13 5.42 0.03 -19.50
N ALA A 14 4.90 -1.14 -19.89
CA ALA A 14 3.70 -1.70 -19.30
C ALA A 14 3.91 -2.04 -17.81
N LEU A 15 5.08 -2.57 -17.44
CA LEU A 15 5.45 -2.83 -16.04
C LEU A 15 5.57 -1.54 -15.23
N LEU A 16 6.21 -0.49 -15.76
CA LEU A 16 6.25 0.83 -15.10
C LEU A 16 4.84 1.39 -14.86
N SER A 17 3.95 1.22 -15.83
CA SER A 17 2.55 1.65 -15.71
C SER A 17 1.78 0.82 -14.67
N ALA A 18 2.05 -0.48 -14.58
CA ALA A 18 1.48 -1.33 -13.55
C ALA A 18 2.00 -0.97 -12.15
N SER A 19 3.28 -0.61 -12.01
CA SER A 19 3.87 -0.11 -10.76
C SER A 19 3.16 1.17 -10.31
N ALA A 20 2.94 2.11 -11.23
CA ALA A 20 2.16 3.32 -11.00
C ALA A 20 0.73 3.03 -10.55
N PHE A 21 0.08 2.05 -11.16
CA PHE A 21 -1.26 1.60 -10.76
C PHE A 21 -1.26 1.08 -9.31
N PHE A 22 -0.36 0.16 -8.95
CA PHE A 22 -0.32 -0.40 -7.59
C PHE A 22 -0.02 0.65 -6.53
N SER A 23 0.99 1.50 -6.77
CA SER A 23 1.35 2.59 -5.86
C SER A 23 0.24 3.61 -5.68
N SER A 24 -0.42 4.02 -6.78
CA SER A 24 -1.56 4.94 -6.68
C SER A 24 -2.79 4.28 -6.02
N ALA A 25 -3.02 2.98 -6.23
CA ALA A 25 -4.10 2.25 -5.58
C ALA A 25 -3.92 2.13 -4.07
N GLU A 26 -2.70 1.82 -3.62
CA GLU A 26 -2.34 1.82 -2.19
C GLU A 26 -2.73 3.16 -1.56
N THR A 27 -2.25 4.26 -2.14
CA THR A 27 -2.44 5.59 -1.56
C THR A 27 -3.89 6.03 -1.64
N ALA A 28 -4.58 5.80 -2.76
CA ALA A 28 -5.99 6.15 -2.91
C ALA A 28 -6.87 5.43 -1.88
N LEU A 29 -6.67 4.11 -1.70
CA LEU A 29 -7.46 3.32 -0.74
C LEU A 29 -7.15 3.73 0.71
N MET A 30 -5.89 4.01 1.04
CA MET A 30 -5.47 4.43 2.39
C MET A 30 -5.93 5.84 2.77
N THR A 31 -5.96 6.76 1.80
CA THR A 31 -6.23 8.19 2.07
C THR A 31 -7.64 8.64 1.73
N SER A 32 -8.46 7.77 1.12
CA SER A 32 -9.85 8.10 0.80
C SER A 32 -10.68 8.48 2.02
N ASN A 33 -11.53 9.50 1.90
CA ASN A 33 -12.42 9.89 2.98
C ASN A 33 -13.53 8.84 3.18
N LYS A 34 -13.43 8.06 4.26
CA LYS A 34 -14.38 6.99 4.61
C LYS A 34 -15.82 7.49 4.71
N LEU A 35 -16.06 8.72 5.19
CA LEU A 35 -17.40 9.28 5.30
C LEU A 35 -18.01 9.54 3.92
N LYS A 36 -17.24 10.12 2.99
CA LYS A 36 -17.69 10.32 1.60
C LYS A 36 -17.98 9.00 0.90
N ILE A 37 -17.09 8.02 1.03
CA ILE A 37 -17.28 6.68 0.44
C ILE A 37 -18.54 6.01 1.02
N ARG A 38 -18.77 6.10 2.33
CA ARG A 38 -19.99 5.57 2.95
C ARG A 38 -21.26 6.24 2.42
N ASN A 39 -21.27 7.56 2.29
CA ASN A 39 -22.41 8.26 1.69
C ASN A 39 -22.66 7.79 0.24
N LEU A 40 -21.61 7.56 -0.56
CA LEU A 40 -21.76 7.02 -1.92
C LEU A 40 -22.34 5.60 -1.92
N ALA A 41 -21.92 4.74 -0.99
CA ALA A 41 -22.43 3.38 -0.85
C ALA A 41 -23.92 3.37 -0.46
N GLU A 42 -24.31 4.22 0.49
CA GLU A 42 -25.71 4.40 0.92
C GLU A 42 -26.59 4.95 -0.22
N ASN A 43 -26.01 5.77 -1.11
CA ASN A 43 -26.67 6.26 -2.33
C ASN A 43 -26.67 5.24 -3.49
N GLY A 44 -26.26 3.99 -3.25
CA GLY A 44 -26.36 2.89 -4.21
C GLY A 44 -25.11 2.58 -5.02
N ASP A 45 -23.98 3.26 -4.78
CA ASP A 45 -22.72 2.92 -5.46
C ASP A 45 -22.11 1.62 -4.89
N LYS A 46 -22.26 0.52 -5.65
CA LYS A 46 -21.71 -0.80 -5.29
C LYS A 46 -20.18 -0.81 -5.18
N ARG A 47 -19.48 0.08 -5.90
CA ARG A 47 -18.01 0.19 -5.84
C ARG A 47 -17.58 0.80 -4.51
N ALA A 48 -18.32 1.80 -4.04
CA ALA A 48 -18.09 2.41 -2.75
C ALA A 48 -18.27 1.39 -1.60
N GLY A 49 -19.30 0.54 -1.68
CA GLY A 49 -19.46 -0.60 -0.76
C GLY A 49 -18.22 -1.51 -0.74
N LYS A 50 -17.72 -1.91 -1.91
CA LYS A 50 -16.48 -2.71 -2.00
C LYS A 50 -15.25 -2.00 -1.44
N VAL A 51 -15.14 -0.68 -1.60
CA VAL A 51 -14.05 0.10 -1.01
C VAL A 51 -14.09 -0.03 0.51
N LEU A 52 -15.27 0.10 1.13
CA LEU A 52 -15.43 -0.09 2.57
C LEU A 52 -15.07 -1.51 3.01
N ASP A 53 -15.55 -2.52 2.30
CA ASP A 53 -15.28 -3.93 2.64
C ASP A 53 -13.79 -4.26 2.59
N ILE A 54 -13.09 -3.77 1.56
CA ILE A 54 -11.66 -4.04 1.36
C ILE A 54 -10.81 -3.24 2.34
N THR A 55 -11.14 -1.96 2.55
CA THR A 55 -10.41 -1.10 3.51
C THR A 55 -10.69 -1.45 4.97
N ALA A 56 -11.72 -2.25 5.26
CA ALA A 56 -11.92 -2.85 6.58
C ALA A 56 -10.91 -3.97 6.87
N ASN A 57 -10.35 -4.62 5.85
CA ASN A 57 -9.29 -5.61 5.97
C ASN A 57 -7.97 -5.07 5.39
N THR A 58 -7.45 -4.02 6.03
CA THR A 58 -6.26 -3.29 5.60
C THR A 58 -5.06 -4.21 5.40
N ASP A 59 -4.84 -5.19 6.28
CA ASP A 59 -3.71 -6.12 6.17
C ASP A 59 -3.77 -6.91 4.87
N LYS A 60 -4.91 -7.55 4.57
CA LYS A 60 -5.07 -8.33 3.33
C LYS A 60 -4.97 -7.44 2.10
N MET A 61 -5.53 -6.23 2.16
CA MET A 61 -5.47 -5.24 1.08
C MET A 61 -4.02 -4.82 0.81
N LEU A 62 -3.29 -4.40 1.84
CA LEU A 62 -1.89 -3.99 1.73
C LEU A 62 -1.02 -5.14 1.24
N SER A 63 -1.17 -6.35 1.79
CA SER A 63 -0.42 -7.53 1.31
C SER A 63 -0.65 -7.76 -0.18
N ALA A 64 -1.89 -7.70 -0.67
CA ALA A 64 -2.19 -7.91 -2.09
C ALA A 64 -1.52 -6.85 -2.99
N ILE A 65 -1.63 -5.57 -2.61
CA ILE A 65 -1.07 -4.45 -3.38
C ILE A 65 0.46 -4.50 -3.36
N LEU A 66 1.06 -4.74 -2.19
CA LEU A 66 2.52 -4.84 -2.04
C LEU A 66 3.10 -6.03 -2.82
N ILE A 67 2.44 -7.20 -2.77
CA ILE A 67 2.87 -8.36 -3.56
C ILE A 67 2.80 -8.03 -5.05
N GLY A 68 1.68 -7.46 -5.52
CA GLY A 68 1.51 -7.06 -6.92
C GLY A 68 2.59 -6.06 -7.38
N ASN A 69 2.83 -5.02 -6.58
CA ASN A 69 3.85 -4.01 -6.88
C ASN A 69 5.26 -4.62 -6.94
N ASN A 70 5.60 -5.48 -5.97
CA ASN A 70 6.92 -6.13 -5.94
C ASN A 70 7.13 -7.07 -7.14
N ILE A 71 6.12 -7.85 -7.52
CA ILE A 71 6.20 -8.70 -8.72
C ILE A 71 6.50 -7.85 -9.95
N VAL A 72 5.79 -6.74 -10.12
CA VAL A 72 5.97 -5.83 -11.24
C VAL A 72 7.38 -5.20 -11.24
N ASN A 73 7.82 -4.64 -10.11
CA ASN A 73 9.11 -3.97 -10.00
C ASN A 73 10.29 -4.94 -10.18
N LEU A 74 10.21 -6.13 -9.58
CA LEU A 74 11.24 -7.16 -9.75
C LEU A 74 11.28 -7.70 -11.18
N SER A 75 10.12 -7.85 -11.82
CA SER A 75 10.04 -8.24 -13.24
C SER A 75 10.66 -7.18 -14.14
N ALA A 76 10.39 -5.89 -13.88
CA ALA A 76 10.99 -4.78 -14.63
C ALA A 76 12.51 -4.75 -14.47
N SER A 77 13.00 -4.96 -13.23
CA SER A 77 14.43 -5.03 -12.92
C SER A 77 15.13 -6.19 -13.61
N SER A 78 14.56 -7.39 -13.55
CA SER A 78 15.07 -8.58 -14.22
C SER A 78 15.11 -8.41 -15.75
N LEU A 79 14.03 -7.87 -16.33
CA LEU A 79 13.93 -7.61 -17.77
C LEU A 79 14.94 -6.57 -18.22
N SER A 80 15.05 -5.45 -17.50
CA SER A 80 16.02 -4.39 -17.79
C SER A 80 17.46 -4.88 -17.71
N THR A 81 17.78 -5.70 -16.70
CA THR A 81 19.10 -6.32 -16.57
C THR A 81 19.42 -7.20 -17.78
N THR A 82 18.48 -8.06 -18.17
CA THR A 82 18.65 -8.96 -19.32
C THR A 82 18.81 -8.18 -20.63
N LEU A 83 17.98 -7.17 -20.86
CA LEU A 83 18.04 -6.30 -22.02
C LEU A 83 19.37 -5.53 -22.08
N THR A 84 19.83 -5.01 -20.94
CA THR A 84 21.10 -4.27 -20.85
C THR A 84 22.27 -5.20 -21.15
N LEU A 85 22.30 -6.40 -20.58
CA LEU A 85 23.35 -7.39 -20.86
C LEU A 85 23.42 -7.73 -22.35
N LYS A 86 22.27 -7.90 -23.01
CA LYS A 86 22.19 -8.23 -24.44
C LYS A 86 22.71 -7.11 -25.34
N ILE A 87 22.35 -5.85 -25.04
CA ILE A 87 22.62 -4.70 -25.92
C ILE A 87 23.96 -4.04 -25.61
N PHE A 88 24.29 -3.91 -24.32
CA PHE A 88 25.37 -3.06 -23.83
C PHE A 88 26.46 -3.83 -23.07
N GLY A 89 26.26 -5.13 -22.82
CA GLY A 89 27.17 -5.95 -22.01
C GLY A 89 27.08 -5.66 -20.50
N SER A 90 27.99 -6.27 -19.74
CA SER A 90 27.97 -6.22 -18.27
C SER A 90 28.36 -4.86 -17.67
N SER A 91 29.15 -4.06 -18.39
CA SER A 91 29.70 -2.79 -17.88
C SER A 91 28.64 -1.73 -17.58
N LEU A 92 27.49 -1.78 -18.27
CA LEU A 92 26.42 -0.77 -18.12
C LEU A 92 25.26 -1.25 -17.24
N VAL A 93 25.28 -2.47 -16.72
CA VAL A 93 24.18 -3.02 -15.89
C VAL A 93 23.93 -2.17 -14.65
N ALA A 94 24.99 -1.77 -13.93
CA ALA A 94 24.84 -0.94 -12.74
C ALA A 94 24.16 0.41 -13.03
N ILE A 95 24.55 1.05 -14.15
CA ILE A 95 23.97 2.32 -14.58
C ILE A 95 22.51 2.14 -15.01
N ALA A 96 22.20 1.08 -15.77
CA ALA A 96 20.84 0.78 -16.18
C ALA A 96 19.92 0.47 -14.98
N THR A 97 20.42 -0.25 -13.98
CA THR A 97 19.70 -0.49 -12.71
C THR A 97 19.43 0.82 -11.99
N GLY A 98 20.40 1.73 -11.90
CA GLY A 98 20.21 3.05 -11.30
C GLY A 98 19.15 3.88 -12.05
N ILE A 99 19.21 3.91 -13.38
CA ILE A 99 18.22 4.60 -14.23
C ILE A 99 16.83 4.01 -14.03
N LEU A 100 16.68 2.69 -14.11
CA LEU A 100 15.39 2.05 -13.91
C LEU A 100 14.84 2.33 -12.51
N THR A 101 15.69 2.26 -11.47
CA THR A 101 15.27 2.56 -10.10
C THR A 101 14.75 3.99 -9.99
N PHE A 102 15.46 4.96 -10.58
CA PHE A 102 14.98 6.33 -10.65
C PHE A 102 13.63 6.45 -11.39
N LEU A 103 13.47 5.75 -12.52
CA LEU A 103 12.21 5.74 -13.27
C LEU A 103 11.06 5.13 -12.46
N ILE A 104 11.29 4.02 -11.76
CA ILE A 104 10.28 3.41 -10.87
C ILE A 104 9.93 4.38 -9.74
N LEU A 105 10.92 5.00 -9.08
CA LEU A 105 10.65 5.94 -7.99
C LEU A 105 9.85 7.16 -8.47
N VAL A 106 10.24 7.78 -9.59
CA VAL A 106 9.57 8.99 -10.07
C VAL A 106 8.21 8.66 -10.67
N PHE A 107 8.15 7.72 -11.62
CA PHE A 107 6.95 7.47 -12.43
C PHE A 107 6.08 6.32 -11.90
N GLY A 108 6.66 5.34 -11.22
CA GLY A 108 5.94 4.21 -10.64
C GLY A 108 5.48 4.42 -9.20
N GLU A 109 6.15 5.28 -8.42
CA GLU A 109 5.87 5.40 -6.99
C GLU A 109 5.50 6.83 -6.56
N ILE A 110 6.44 7.77 -6.55
CA ILE A 110 6.28 9.10 -5.96
C ILE A 110 5.19 9.90 -6.69
N THR A 111 5.26 10.01 -8.02
CA THR A 111 4.29 10.81 -8.79
C THR A 111 2.87 10.21 -8.71
N PRO A 112 2.67 8.90 -8.93
CA PRO A 112 1.34 8.29 -8.81
C PRO A 112 0.74 8.42 -7.40
N LYS A 113 1.54 8.28 -6.34
CA LYS A 113 1.07 8.47 -4.96
C LYS A 113 0.64 9.92 -4.70
N ASN A 114 1.41 10.90 -5.17
CA ASN A 114 1.07 12.32 -5.04
C ASN A 114 -0.20 12.72 -5.79
N VAL A 115 -0.47 12.08 -6.94
CA VAL A 115 -1.73 12.28 -7.68
C VAL A 115 -2.89 11.59 -6.97
N ALA A 116 -2.66 10.38 -6.45
CA ALA A 116 -3.66 9.59 -5.74
C ALA A 116 -4.14 10.26 -4.46
N SER A 117 -3.24 10.86 -3.66
CA SER A 117 -3.63 11.53 -2.41
C SER A 117 -4.57 12.71 -2.64
N LYS A 118 -4.52 13.36 -3.80
CA LYS A 118 -5.41 14.48 -4.18
C LYS A 118 -6.74 14.04 -4.77
N ASN A 119 -6.81 12.82 -5.31
CA ASN A 119 -7.98 12.28 -6.03
C ASN A 119 -8.39 10.92 -5.44
N ALA A 120 -8.25 10.77 -4.13
CA ALA A 120 -8.25 9.47 -3.46
C ALA A 120 -9.56 8.72 -3.65
N GLU A 121 -10.72 9.37 -3.50
CA GLU A 121 -12.03 8.74 -3.64
C GLU A 121 -12.27 8.24 -5.07
N ASP A 122 -12.06 9.10 -6.07
CA ASP A 122 -12.28 8.74 -7.47
C ASP A 122 -11.36 7.59 -7.92
N MET A 123 -10.09 7.63 -7.50
CA MET A 123 -9.12 6.59 -7.83
C MET A 123 -9.40 5.28 -7.07
N ALA A 124 -9.79 5.35 -5.78
CA ALA A 124 -10.20 4.18 -5.01
C ALA A 124 -11.38 3.48 -5.68
N LEU A 125 -12.42 4.23 -6.09
CA LEU A 125 -13.56 3.68 -6.80
C LEU A 125 -13.14 3.08 -8.14
N LYS A 126 -12.26 3.74 -8.93
CA LYS A 126 -11.69 3.24 -10.20
C LYS A 126 -10.97 1.90 -10.03
N TYR A 127 -10.17 1.76 -8.99
CA TYR A 127 -9.29 0.62 -8.84
C TYR A 127 -9.92 -0.56 -8.10
N ILE A 128 -10.99 -0.33 -7.33
CA ILE A 128 -11.52 -1.33 -6.42
C ILE A 128 -11.89 -2.66 -7.08
N GLY A 129 -12.38 -2.63 -8.32
CA GLY A 129 -12.72 -3.85 -9.07
C GLY A 129 -11.50 -4.74 -9.30
N ILE A 130 -10.40 -4.13 -9.77
CA ILE A 130 -9.15 -4.83 -10.07
C ILE A 130 -8.49 -5.31 -8.76
N ILE A 131 -8.41 -4.44 -7.75
CA ILE A 131 -7.82 -4.79 -6.45
C ILE A 131 -8.61 -5.91 -5.77
N SER A 132 -9.94 -5.88 -5.83
CA SER A 132 -10.80 -6.95 -5.29
C SER A 132 -10.51 -8.30 -5.94
N ALA A 133 -10.41 -8.34 -7.27
CA ALA A 133 -10.07 -9.57 -7.98
C ALA A 133 -8.67 -10.08 -7.63
N LEU A 134 -7.68 -9.17 -7.58
CA LEU A 134 -6.32 -9.52 -7.17
C LEU A 134 -6.25 -10.06 -5.74
N MET A 135 -6.98 -9.46 -4.79
CA MET A 135 -7.04 -9.95 -3.42
C MET A 135 -7.58 -11.39 -3.34
N VAL A 136 -8.59 -11.73 -4.15
CA VAL A 136 -9.13 -13.11 -4.19
C VAL A 136 -8.10 -14.07 -4.76
N ILE A 137 -7.51 -13.73 -5.92
CA ILE A 137 -6.50 -14.57 -6.60
C ILE A 137 -5.25 -14.77 -5.72
N LEU A 138 -4.79 -13.71 -5.06
CA LEU A 138 -3.59 -13.73 -4.22
C LEU A 138 -3.85 -14.20 -2.79
N THR A 139 -5.09 -14.48 -2.38
CA THR A 139 -5.41 -14.97 -1.04
C THR A 139 -4.51 -16.14 -0.56
N PRO A 140 -4.24 -17.20 -1.34
CA PRO A 140 -3.34 -18.27 -0.89
C PRO A 140 -1.91 -17.78 -0.67
N VAL A 141 -1.41 -16.88 -1.52
CA VAL A 141 -0.06 -16.31 -1.39
C VAL A 141 0.01 -15.39 -0.17
N ILE A 142 -0.98 -14.53 0.02
CA ILE A 142 -1.09 -13.63 1.18
C ILE A 142 -1.09 -14.42 2.48
N TYR A 143 -1.82 -15.55 2.53
CA TYR A 143 -1.83 -16.41 3.71
C TYR A 143 -0.43 -16.92 4.07
N ILE A 144 0.32 -17.41 3.08
CA ILE A 144 1.68 -17.90 3.27
C ILE A 144 2.60 -16.76 3.72
N VAL A 145 2.57 -15.61 3.03
CA VAL A 145 3.40 -14.45 3.36
C VAL A 145 3.13 -13.97 4.78
N ASN A 146 1.86 -13.84 5.18
CA ASN A 146 1.48 -13.38 6.52
C ASN A 146 1.87 -14.40 7.61
N LYS A 147 1.78 -15.70 7.32
CA LYS A 147 2.27 -16.76 8.23
C LYS A 147 3.78 -16.66 8.44
N VAL A 148 4.54 -16.51 7.36
CA VAL A 148 6.01 -16.36 7.43
C VAL A 148 6.38 -15.07 8.16
N ALA A 149 5.74 -13.95 7.83
CA ALA A 149 5.93 -12.68 8.52
C ALA A 149 5.67 -12.81 10.03
N GLY A 150 4.58 -13.48 10.43
CA GLY A 150 4.27 -13.75 11.84
C GLY A 150 5.33 -14.59 12.55
N ILE A 151 5.92 -15.59 11.88
CA ILE A 151 7.04 -16.37 12.42
C ILE A 151 8.26 -15.47 12.62
N VAL A 152 8.60 -14.65 11.63
CA VAL A 152 9.73 -13.72 11.71
C VAL A 152 9.52 -12.75 12.88
N ILE A 153 8.35 -12.12 12.99
CA ILE A 153 8.00 -11.23 14.10
C ILE A 153 8.10 -11.96 15.45
N SER A 154 7.61 -13.19 15.54
CA SER A 154 7.67 -13.98 16.77
C SER A 154 9.10 -14.30 17.21
N ILE A 155 10.07 -14.37 16.29
CA ILE A 155 11.48 -14.54 16.64
C ILE A 155 12.02 -13.28 17.34
N PHE A 156 11.60 -12.10 16.91
CA PHE A 156 12.03 -10.82 17.50
C PHE A 156 11.25 -10.46 18.78
N ASN A 157 9.97 -10.83 18.88
CA ASN A 157 9.13 -10.54 20.05
C ASN A 157 9.38 -11.47 21.25
N LYS A 158 10.13 -12.57 21.09
CA LYS A 158 10.44 -13.48 22.19
C LYS A 158 11.35 -12.87 23.28
N ASN A 159 11.84 -11.64 23.07
CA ASN A 159 12.59 -10.86 24.06
C ASN A 159 11.77 -9.73 24.72
N ASN A 160 10.49 -9.55 24.36
CA ASN A 160 9.59 -8.56 24.97
C ASN A 160 8.56 -9.25 25.87
N ASP A 161 9.05 -10.12 26.76
CA ASP A 161 8.27 -10.67 27.88
C ASP A 161 8.29 -9.69 29.06
N ASP A 162 7.98 -8.42 28.78
CA ASP A 162 7.64 -7.41 29.78
C ASP A 162 6.28 -6.83 29.39
N ASN A 163 5.24 -7.50 29.89
CA ASN A 163 4.05 -6.91 30.47
C ASN A 163 3.56 -5.59 29.84
N ALA A 164 2.45 -5.69 29.12
CA ALA A 164 1.43 -4.63 29.11
C ALA A 164 0.82 -4.49 30.54
N THR A 165 1.64 -4.15 31.53
CA THR A 165 1.19 -3.56 32.80
C THR A 165 1.19 -2.07 32.57
N VAL A 166 -0.01 -1.49 32.47
CA VAL A 166 -0.19 -0.04 32.58
C VAL A 166 0.53 0.39 33.86
N THR A 167 1.53 1.25 33.69
CA THR A 167 2.33 1.75 34.82
C THR A 167 1.49 2.67 35.71
N GLU A 168 1.81 2.78 37.01
CA GLU A 168 1.06 3.65 37.93
C GLU A 168 1.02 5.10 37.43
N ASP A 169 2.08 5.55 36.74
CA ASP A 169 2.18 6.87 36.13
C ASP A 169 1.21 7.05 34.95
N GLU A 170 1.01 6.03 34.11
CA GLU A 170 -0.01 6.05 33.05
C GLU A 170 -1.44 6.02 33.62
N LEU A 171 -1.67 5.30 34.73
CA LEU A 171 -2.95 5.32 35.44
C LEU A 171 -3.22 6.70 36.07
N ARG A 172 -2.21 7.35 36.66
CA ARG A 172 -2.34 8.71 37.20
C ARG A 172 -2.61 9.71 36.09
N ALA A 173 -1.89 9.63 34.97
CA ALA A 173 -2.12 10.49 33.82
C ALA A 173 -3.54 10.33 33.26
N MET A 174 -4.07 9.11 33.17
CA MET A 174 -5.46 8.88 32.75
C MET A 174 -6.50 9.44 33.73
N VAL A 175 -6.24 9.35 35.04
CA VAL A 175 -7.14 9.90 36.07
C VAL A 175 -7.12 11.43 36.08
N GLU A 176 -5.95 12.04 35.89
CA GLU A 176 -5.77 13.48 35.80
C GLU A 176 -6.44 14.07 34.55
N VAL A 177 -6.26 13.42 33.39
CA VAL A 177 -6.97 13.77 32.16
C VAL A 177 -8.48 13.57 32.29
N SER A 178 -8.93 12.55 33.03
CA SER A 178 -10.37 12.34 33.33
C SER A 178 -10.95 13.38 34.30
N HIS A 179 -10.11 14.02 35.13
CA HIS A 179 -10.52 15.14 35.99
C HIS A 179 -10.55 16.47 35.21
N GLU A 180 -9.70 16.65 34.21
CA GLU A 180 -9.72 17.83 33.34
C GLU A 180 -10.90 17.81 32.34
N ASP A 181 -11.27 16.63 31.80
CA ASP A 181 -12.48 16.48 30.95
C ASP A 181 -13.80 16.34 31.76
N GLY A 182 -13.70 16.36 33.10
CA GLY A 182 -14.82 16.15 34.04
C GLY A 182 -15.42 17.41 34.67
N VAL A 183 -15.02 18.61 34.27
CA VAL A 183 -15.57 19.88 34.83
C VAL A 183 -16.16 20.77 33.73
N ILE A 184 -17.23 20.31 33.10
CA ILE A 184 -18.26 21.21 32.59
C ILE A 184 -19.60 20.75 33.15
N GLU A 185 -19.87 21.13 34.41
CA GLU A 185 -21.21 21.46 34.90
C GLU A 185 -21.10 22.01 36.32
N LYS A 186 -21.06 23.35 36.44
CA LYS A 186 -21.76 24.19 37.44
C LYS A 186 -21.12 25.57 37.52
N GLU A 187 -21.46 26.44 36.59
CA GLU A 187 -21.47 27.89 36.86
C GLU A 187 -22.48 28.62 35.95
N GLU A 188 -23.74 28.20 36.00
CA GLU A 188 -24.88 29.07 35.68
C GLU A 188 -25.92 28.98 36.80
N LYS A 189 -25.75 29.85 37.81
CA LYS A 189 -26.87 30.45 38.56
C LYS A 189 -26.46 31.84 39.02
N LYS A 190 -26.88 32.84 38.25
CA LYS A 190 -27.33 34.13 38.78
C LYS A 190 -28.70 34.42 38.18
#